data_AF-A0A3C2DFC9-F1
#
_entry.id   AF-A0A3C2DFC9-F1
#
_cell.length_a   1.000
_cell.length_b   1.000
_cell.length_c   1.000
_cell.angle_alpha   90.00
_cell.angle_beta   90.00
_cell.angle_gamma   90.00
#
_symmetry.space_group_name_H-M   'P 1'
#
loop_
_entity.id
_entity.type
_entity.pdbx_description
1 polymer ?
#
loop_
_entity_poly.entity_id
_entity_poly.type
_entity_poly.pdbx_seq_one_letter_code
_entity_poly.pdbx_strand_id
1 'polypeptide(L)'
;MRRPMKTRRRPIFGTSRRRGFSFGGLVLLGLALAWLTFDHQLGSRRIKRALAAKQRQRIRNMHRAYPIQAGETVFIGDSITFDADWAAAFEKLRIRNRGIGWDTTEDLLERLDDSLDGPPQTVVMMIGTNDLTLGIPHAGTIRNASL
;
A
#
# COMPACT_ATOMS: atom_id res chain seq x y z
N MET A 1 48.54 -65.91 -56.73
CA MET A 1 47.87 -65.86 -55.41
C MET A 1 46.82 -64.74 -55.43
N ARG A 2 45.58 -65.02 -54.97
CA ARG A 2 44.40 -64.13 -55.05
C ARG A 2 44.11 -63.45 -53.69
N ARG A 3 43.87 -62.11 -53.73
CA ARG A 3 43.05 -61.23 -52.82
C ARG A 3 43.52 -61.04 -51.35
N PRO A 4 43.09 -60.00 -50.58
CA PRO A 4 41.94 -59.09 -50.79
C PRO A 4 42.10 -57.57 -50.50
N MET A 5 41.22 -56.81 -51.16
CA MET A 5 40.40 -55.65 -50.75
C MET A 5 40.66 -54.98 -49.37
N LYS A 6 41.08 -53.71 -49.37
CA LYS A 6 41.05 -52.81 -48.20
C LYS A 6 39.68 -52.13 -48.09
N THR A 7 38.94 -52.47 -47.04
CA THR A 7 37.69 -51.84 -46.58
C THR A 7 37.91 -50.41 -46.08
N ARG A 8 37.08 -49.47 -46.56
CA ARG A 8 36.91 -48.11 -46.02
C ARG A 8 36.46 -48.15 -44.56
N ARG A 9 37.08 -47.33 -43.70
CA ARG A 9 36.45 -46.82 -42.46
C ARG A 9 36.53 -45.30 -42.48
N ARG A 10 35.38 -44.62 -42.45
CA ARG A 10 35.28 -43.18 -42.21
C ARG A 10 35.42 -42.93 -40.71
N PRO A 11 36.17 -41.93 -40.24
CA PRO A 11 36.13 -41.56 -38.84
C PRO A 11 34.84 -40.78 -38.56
N ILE A 12 33.99 -41.34 -37.70
CA ILE A 12 32.94 -40.62 -36.99
C ILE A 12 33.63 -39.98 -35.78
N PHE A 13 33.93 -38.69 -35.84
CA PHE A 13 34.24 -37.92 -34.64
C PHE A 13 33.03 -37.08 -34.28
N GLY A 14 32.33 -37.52 -33.23
CA GLY A 14 31.23 -36.80 -32.62
C GLY A 14 31.72 -35.50 -31.98
N THR A 15 31.00 -34.42 -32.24
CA THR A 15 31.17 -33.15 -31.54
C THR A 15 30.59 -33.30 -30.14
N SER A 16 31.45 -33.58 -29.16
CA SER A 16 31.13 -33.42 -27.74
C SER A 16 30.98 -31.92 -27.45
N ARG A 17 29.74 -31.41 -27.57
CA ARG A 17 29.40 -30.05 -27.11
C ARG A 17 29.36 -30.08 -25.58
N ARG A 18 30.51 -29.90 -24.94
CA ARG A 18 30.57 -29.61 -23.50
C ARG A 18 29.75 -28.34 -23.24
N ARG A 19 28.60 -28.48 -22.58
CA ARG A 19 27.83 -27.35 -22.06
C ARG A 19 28.64 -26.76 -20.89
N GLY A 20 29.59 -25.88 -21.20
CA GLY A 20 30.23 -25.06 -20.19
C GLY A 20 29.18 -24.13 -19.60
N PHE A 21 29.00 -24.16 -18.29
CA PHE A 21 28.23 -23.14 -17.57
C PHE A 21 28.83 -21.77 -17.90
N SER A 22 28.05 -20.88 -18.50
CA SER A 22 28.50 -19.52 -18.79
C SER A 22 28.54 -18.73 -17.48
N PHE A 23 29.72 -18.24 -17.12
CA PHE A 23 29.94 -17.41 -15.93
C PHE A 23 28.98 -16.19 -15.87
N GLY A 24 28.61 -15.65 -17.04
CA GLY A 24 27.61 -14.59 -17.15
C GLY A 24 26.21 -14.96 -16.66
N GLY A 25 25.79 -16.22 -16.75
CA GLY A 25 24.49 -16.67 -16.26
C GLY A 25 24.39 -16.64 -14.73
N LEU A 26 25.47 -16.97 -14.04
CA LEU A 26 25.53 -16.95 -12.56
C LEU A 26 25.56 -15.53 -12.01
N VAL A 27 26.24 -14.60 -12.70
CA VAL A 27 26.26 -13.18 -12.33
C VAL A 27 24.87 -12.56 -12.47
N LEU A 28 24.18 -12.83 -13.58
CA LEU A 28 22.80 -12.32 -13.79
C LEU A 28 21.82 -12.89 -12.77
N LEU A 29 21.95 -14.17 -12.43
CA LEU A 29 21.12 -14.79 -11.39
C LEU A 29 21.39 -14.17 -10.01
N GLY A 30 22.65 -13.91 -9.67
CA GLY A 30 23.04 -13.23 -8.44
C GLY A 30 22.49 -11.80 -8.34
N LEU A 31 22.55 -11.03 -9.43
CA LEU A 31 21.98 -9.68 -9.49
C LEU A 31 20.45 -9.71 -9.39
N ALA A 32 19.77 -10.68 -10.01
CA ALA A 32 18.33 -10.84 -9.90
C ALA A 32 17.90 -11.21 -8.46
N LEU A 33 18.64 -12.11 -7.80
CA LEU A 33 18.44 -12.45 -6.39
C LEU A 33 18.67 -11.25 -5.49
N ALA A 34 19.75 -10.47 -5.72
CA ALA A 34 20.02 -9.25 -4.97
C ALA A 34 18.93 -8.19 -5.17
N TRP A 35 18.37 -8.07 -6.37
CA TRP A 35 17.24 -7.17 -6.65
C TRP A 35 15.96 -7.63 -5.94
N LEU A 36 15.65 -8.92 -5.97
CA LEU A 36 14.49 -9.51 -5.28
C LEU A 36 14.61 -9.38 -3.76
N THR A 37 15.79 -9.64 -3.20
CA THR A 37 16.02 -9.44 -1.77
C THR A 37 15.97 -7.96 -1.42
N PHE A 38 16.52 -7.05 -2.24
CA PHE A 38 16.41 -5.61 -2.03
C PHE A 38 14.96 -5.11 -2.00
N ASP A 39 14.13 -5.55 -2.95
CA ASP A 39 12.69 -5.22 -2.97
C ASP A 39 11.95 -5.84 -1.76
N HIS A 40 12.30 -7.07 -1.38
CA HIS A 40 11.68 -7.78 -0.26
C HIS A 40 12.09 -7.22 1.12
N GLN A 41 13.35 -6.80 1.30
CA GLN A 41 13.92 -6.42 2.61
C GLN A 41 13.93 -4.91 2.89
N LEU A 42 14.03 -4.02 1.89
CA LEU A 42 14.45 -2.63 2.18
C LEU A 42 13.60 -1.51 1.56
N GLY A 43 13.20 -1.56 0.29
CA GLY A 43 12.78 -0.34 -0.41
C GLY A 43 11.28 -0.03 -0.35
N SER A 44 10.50 -0.87 -1.03
CA SER A 44 9.15 -0.49 -1.48
C SER A 44 8.15 -0.33 -0.34
N ARG A 45 8.21 -1.19 0.68
CA ARG A 45 7.26 -1.15 1.81
C ARG A 45 7.55 -0.03 2.81
N ARG A 46 8.83 0.21 3.12
CA ARG A 46 9.26 1.26 4.07
C ARG A 46 8.98 2.65 3.50
N ILE A 47 9.29 2.86 2.22
CA ILE A 47 9.02 4.13 1.53
C ILE A 47 7.52 4.38 1.42
N LYS A 48 6.72 3.38 1.01
CA LYS A 48 5.24 3.51 0.95
C LYS A 48 4.65 3.86 2.32
N ARG A 49 5.08 3.20 3.40
CA ARG A 49 4.63 3.50 4.77
C ARG A 49 5.04 4.90 5.22
N ALA A 50 6.29 5.30 4.98
CA ALA A 50 6.76 6.63 5.32
C ALA A 50 6.01 7.73 4.54
N LEU A 51 5.71 7.49 3.26
CA LEU A 51 4.92 8.38 2.44
C LEU A 51 3.48 8.49 2.96
N ALA A 52 2.85 7.36 3.27
CA ALA A 52 1.51 7.33 3.86
C ALA A 52 1.48 8.09 5.20
N ALA A 53 2.46 7.85 6.09
CA ALA A 53 2.57 8.56 7.36
C ALA A 53 2.76 10.08 7.16
N LYS A 54 3.61 10.49 6.21
CA LYS A 54 3.82 11.90 5.85
C LYS A 54 2.54 12.53 5.32
N GLN A 55 1.79 11.82 4.48
CA GLN A 55 0.50 12.28 3.96
C GLN A 55 -0.53 12.44 5.08
N ARG A 56 -0.68 11.45 5.97
CA ARG A 56 -1.55 11.54 7.15
C ARG A 56 -1.20 12.76 8.02
N GLN A 57 0.09 12.96 8.31
CA GLN A 57 0.54 14.13 9.07
C GLN A 57 0.17 15.45 8.37
N ARG A 58 0.35 15.53 7.04
CA ARG A 58 -0.03 16.70 6.27
C ARG A 58 -1.53 16.98 6.38
N ILE A 59 -2.38 15.96 6.26
CA ILE A 59 -3.83 16.13 6.37
C ILE A 59 -4.22 16.56 7.79
N ARG A 60 -3.65 15.96 8.85
CA ARG A 60 -3.87 16.41 10.24
C ARG A 60 -3.47 17.86 10.45
N ASN A 61 -2.32 18.28 9.91
CA ASN A 61 -1.89 19.67 9.99
C ASN A 61 -2.88 20.61 9.28
N MET A 62 -3.43 20.20 8.14
CA MET A 62 -4.50 20.94 7.47
C MET A 62 -5.75 21.02 8.34
N HIS A 63 -6.15 19.92 9.00
CA HIS A 63 -7.31 19.94 9.89
C HIS A 63 -7.15 20.97 11.01
N ARG A 64 -5.99 20.95 11.69
CA ARG A 64 -5.66 21.89 12.78
C ARG A 64 -5.55 23.35 12.30
N ALA A 65 -5.11 23.58 11.07
CA ALA A 65 -5.03 24.93 10.50
C ALA A 65 -6.40 25.55 10.19
N TYR A 66 -7.43 24.71 10.05
CA TYR A 66 -8.80 25.12 9.76
C TYR A 66 -9.75 24.50 10.80
N PRO A 67 -9.80 25.08 12.01
CA PRO A 67 -10.62 24.58 13.10
C PRO A 67 -12.11 24.67 12.78
N ILE A 68 -12.89 23.80 13.42
CA ILE A 68 -14.34 23.76 13.26
C ILE A 68 -14.99 24.99 13.91
N GLN A 69 -15.91 25.63 13.18
CA GLN A 69 -16.72 26.73 13.69
C GLN A 69 -18.14 26.29 14.06
N ALA A 70 -18.77 27.04 14.95
CA ALA A 70 -20.18 26.85 15.28
C ALA A 70 -21.06 26.93 14.01
N GLY A 71 -22.04 26.02 13.91
CA GLY A 71 -22.92 25.92 12.74
C GLY A 71 -22.36 25.09 11.58
N GLU A 72 -21.15 24.54 11.70
CA GLU A 72 -20.59 23.67 10.67
C GLU A 72 -20.99 22.20 10.87
N THR A 73 -21.16 21.49 9.76
CA THR A 73 -21.32 20.03 9.73
C THR A 73 -19.99 19.38 9.44
N VAL A 74 -19.59 18.39 10.23
CA VAL A 74 -18.32 17.68 10.09
C VAL A 74 -18.58 16.28 9.55
N PHE A 75 -17.99 15.97 8.41
CA PHE A 75 -17.90 14.59 7.91
C PHE A 75 -16.56 14.01 8.37
N ILE A 76 -16.59 12.94 9.16
CA ILE A 76 -15.40 12.32 9.74
C ILE A 76 -15.32 10.84 9.37
N GLY A 77 -14.13 10.35 9.02
CA GLY A 77 -13.97 8.98 8.55
C GLY A 77 -12.65 8.69 7.87
N ASP A 78 -12.67 7.72 6.96
CA ASP A 78 -11.52 7.22 6.23
C ASP A 78 -11.37 7.83 4.81
N SER A 79 -10.83 7.06 3.86
CA SER A 79 -10.67 7.45 2.44
C SER A 79 -11.99 7.82 1.77
N ILE A 80 -13.09 7.12 2.07
CA ILE A 80 -14.37 7.39 1.40
C ILE A 80 -14.89 8.77 1.83
N THR A 81 -14.71 9.12 3.10
CA THR A 81 -14.99 10.47 3.59
C THR A 81 -14.01 11.48 3.00
N PHE A 82 -12.73 11.16 2.90
CA PHE A 82 -11.69 12.06 2.38
C PHE A 82 -11.89 12.44 0.91
N ASP A 83 -12.23 11.48 0.05
CA ASP A 83 -12.26 11.67 -1.41
C ASP A 83 -13.50 12.40 -1.92
N ALA A 84 -14.56 12.51 -1.11
CA ALA A 84 -15.81 13.14 -1.51
C ALA A 84 -15.78 14.67 -1.40
N ASP A 85 -16.37 15.34 -2.40
CA ASP A 85 -16.65 16.78 -2.37
C ASP A 85 -17.99 17.04 -1.67
N TRP A 86 -17.97 16.98 -0.34
CA TRP A 86 -19.16 17.18 0.47
C TRP A 86 -19.75 18.58 0.35
N ALA A 87 -18.92 19.60 0.07
CA ALA A 87 -19.41 20.96 -0.11
C ALA A 87 -20.24 21.09 -1.39
N ALA A 88 -19.82 20.44 -2.48
CA ALA A 88 -20.62 20.34 -3.70
C ALA A 88 -21.87 19.47 -3.52
N ALA A 89 -21.78 18.36 -2.78
CA ALA A 89 -22.92 17.48 -2.53
C ALA A 89 -24.02 18.15 -1.68
N PHE A 90 -23.64 19.09 -0.80
CA PHE A 90 -24.55 19.76 0.13
C PHE A 90 -24.32 21.27 0.17
N GLU A 91 -24.62 21.96 -0.93
CA GLU A 91 -24.32 23.38 -1.15
C GLU A 91 -24.84 24.34 -0.07
N LYS A 92 -25.89 23.95 0.67
CA LYS A 92 -26.50 24.77 1.73
C LYS A 92 -25.84 24.61 3.10
N LEU A 93 -24.94 23.64 3.26
CA LEU A 93 -24.29 23.34 4.52
C LEU A 93 -22.84 23.86 4.51
N ARG A 94 -22.41 24.39 5.65
CA ARG A 94 -20.99 24.69 5.87
C ARG A 94 -20.30 23.41 6.32
N ILE A 95 -19.54 22.78 5.44
CA ILE A 95 -18.98 21.45 5.70
C ILE A 95 -17.47 21.48 5.97
N ARG A 96 -17.05 20.69 6.96
CA ARG A 96 -15.66 20.30 7.18
C ARG A 96 -15.49 18.82 6.86
N ASN A 97 -14.63 18.53 5.89
CA ASN A 97 -14.16 17.18 5.64
C ASN A 97 -12.99 16.86 6.59
N ARG A 98 -13.16 15.84 7.43
CA ARG A 98 -12.17 15.32 8.39
C ARG A 98 -11.81 13.85 8.08
N GLY A 99 -11.95 13.44 6.82
CA GLY A 99 -11.54 12.12 6.34
C GLY A 99 -10.02 11.97 6.24
N ILE A 100 -9.48 10.79 6.53
CA ILE A 100 -8.08 10.45 6.30
C ILE A 100 -7.97 9.03 5.76
N GLY A 101 -7.33 8.88 4.60
CA GLY A 101 -7.18 7.58 3.96
C GLY A 101 -6.54 6.50 4.85
N TRP A 102 -7.06 5.28 4.73
CA TRP A 102 -6.65 4.07 5.46
C TRP A 102 -6.90 4.07 6.96
N ASP A 103 -7.57 5.07 7.52
CA ASP A 103 -7.86 5.08 8.95
C ASP A 103 -8.80 3.93 9.34
N THR A 104 -8.45 3.27 10.44
CA THR A 104 -9.31 2.34 11.18
C THR A 104 -10.12 3.09 12.24
N THR A 105 -11.01 2.37 12.93
CA THR A 105 -11.71 2.93 14.11
C THR A 105 -10.75 3.35 15.21
N GLU A 106 -9.63 2.64 15.40
CA GLU A 106 -8.59 2.98 16.38
C GLU A 106 -7.82 4.24 15.95
N ASP A 107 -7.36 4.31 14.70
CA ASP A 107 -6.69 5.51 14.17
C ASP A 107 -7.58 6.76 14.34
N LEU A 108 -8.89 6.63 14.09
CA LEU A 108 -9.84 7.72 14.23
C LEU A 108 -9.97 8.18 15.70
N LEU A 109 -10.05 7.24 16.64
CA LEU A 109 -10.07 7.57 18.07
C LEU A 109 -8.81 8.32 18.50
N GLU A 110 -7.63 7.87 18.06
CA GLU A 110 -6.35 8.49 18.41
C GLU A 110 -6.26 9.97 17.97
N ARG A 111 -6.96 10.35 16.89
CA ARG A 111 -6.96 11.72 16.36
C ARG A 111 -8.27 12.47 16.58
N LEU A 112 -9.16 11.97 17.45
CA LEU A 112 -10.50 12.51 17.57
C LEU A 112 -10.47 13.99 17.97
N ASP A 113 -9.63 14.33 18.96
CA ASP A 113 -9.45 15.70 19.45
C ASP A 113 -8.89 16.64 18.36
N ASP A 114 -7.98 16.15 17.51
CA ASP A 114 -7.46 16.90 16.36
C ASP A 114 -8.51 17.14 15.27
N SER A 115 -9.51 16.25 15.20
CA SER A 115 -10.49 16.21 14.11
C SER A 115 -11.79 16.92 14.49
N LEU A 116 -12.12 16.98 15.78
CA LEU A 116 -13.28 17.63 16.37
C LEU A 116 -12.87 18.77 17.32
N ASP A 117 -12.00 19.65 16.85
CA ASP A 117 -11.35 20.74 17.59
C ASP A 117 -12.21 21.99 17.86
N GLY A 118 -13.52 21.87 17.75
CA GLY A 118 -14.47 22.98 17.91
C GLY A 118 -15.90 22.50 18.18
N PRO A 119 -16.91 23.40 18.16
CA PRO A 119 -18.30 23.05 18.42
C PRO A 119 -19.10 22.82 17.13
N PRO A 120 -19.03 21.64 16.49
CA PRO A 120 -19.84 21.36 15.30
C PRO A 120 -21.34 21.43 15.63
N GLN A 121 -22.15 21.81 14.64
CA GLN A 121 -23.59 21.63 14.73
C GLN A 121 -23.98 20.17 14.56
N THR A 122 -23.28 19.44 13.71
CA THR A 122 -23.58 18.04 13.38
C THR A 122 -22.30 17.32 13.00
N VAL A 123 -22.20 16.05 13.43
CA VAL A 123 -21.11 15.15 13.04
C VAL A 123 -21.72 13.97 12.31
N VAL A 124 -21.21 13.69 11.10
CA VAL A 124 -21.55 12.52 10.29
C VAL A 124 -20.32 11.63 10.24
N MET A 125 -20.42 10.43 10.80
CA MET A 125 -19.31 9.49 10.89
C MET A 125 -19.50 8.30 9.95
N MET A 126 -18.45 7.95 9.22
CA MET A 126 -18.36 6.71 8.45
C MET A 126 -16.95 6.13 8.53
N ILE A 127 -16.81 4.98 9.19
CA ILE A 127 -15.54 4.35 9.52
C ILE A 127 -15.71 2.83 9.63
N GLY A 128 -14.61 2.08 9.55
CA GLY A 128 -14.57 0.65 9.89
C GLY A 128 -14.36 -0.30 8.71
N THR A 129 -14.42 0.16 7.45
CA THR A 129 -14.12 -0.73 6.31
C THR A 129 -12.66 -1.21 6.31
N ASN A 130 -11.75 -0.39 6.82
CA ASN A 130 -10.33 -0.74 6.95
C ASN A 130 -10.09 -1.75 8.09
N ASP A 131 -10.85 -1.67 9.19
CA ASP A 131 -10.84 -2.67 10.26
C ASP A 131 -11.14 -4.06 9.72
N LEU A 132 -12.20 -4.17 8.90
CA LEU A 132 -12.59 -5.43 8.25
C LEU A 132 -11.47 -5.95 7.33
N THR A 133 -10.84 -5.06 6.57
CA THR A 133 -9.74 -5.41 5.66
C THR A 133 -8.49 -5.91 6.41
N LEU A 134 -8.24 -5.34 7.59
CA LEU A 134 -7.11 -5.71 8.45
C LEU A 134 -7.41 -6.88 9.40
N GLY A 135 -8.64 -7.40 9.41
CA GLY A 135 -9.05 -8.51 10.27
C GLY A 135 -9.20 -8.12 11.75
N ILE A 136 -9.47 -6.84 12.04
CA ILE A 136 -9.80 -6.39 13.40
C ILE A 136 -11.13 -7.06 13.80
N PRO A 137 -11.24 -7.63 15.03
CA PRO A 137 -12.46 -8.27 15.46
C PRO A 137 -13.65 -7.30 15.44
N HIS A 138 -14.80 -7.77 14.95
CA HIS A 138 -16.04 -6.97 14.88
C HIS A 138 -16.38 -6.27 16.21
N ALA A 139 -16.26 -6.99 17.33
CA ALA A 139 -16.49 -6.42 18.66
C ALA A 139 -15.52 -5.25 18.99
N GLY A 140 -14.29 -5.29 18.47
CA GLY A 140 -13.32 -4.20 18.59
C GLY A 140 -13.76 -2.97 17.81
N THR A 141 -14.14 -3.15 16.54
CA THR A 141 -14.67 -2.09 15.69
C THR A 141 -15.90 -1.44 16.31
N ILE A 142 -16.87 -2.23 16.77
CA ILE A 142 -18.09 -1.71 17.41
C ILE A 142 -17.75 -0.93 18.67
N ARG A 143 -16.94 -1.50 19.58
CA ARG A 143 -16.53 -0.81 20.81
C ARG A 143 -15.90 0.55 20.54
N ASN A 144 -15.05 0.64 19.53
CA ASN A 144 -14.38 1.88 19.18
C ASN A 144 -15.35 2.91 18.56
N ALA A 145 -16.36 2.46 17.81
CA ALA A 145 -17.36 3.33 17.16
C ALA A 145 -18.55 3.72 18.05
N SER A 146 -18.73 3.06 19.19
CA SER A 146 -19.92 3.18 20.04
C SER A 146 -19.64 3.80 21.42
N LEU A 147 -18.54 4.54 21.57
CA LEU A 147 -18.20 5.19 22.86
C LEU A 147 -19.34 6.07 23.38
#